data_AF-A0A1I2F505-F1
#
_entry.id   AF-A0A1I2F505-F1
#
_cell.length_a   1.000
_cell.length_b   1.000
_cell.length_c   1.000
_cell.angle_alpha   90.00
_cell.angle_beta   90.00
_cell.angle_gamma   90.00
#
_symmetry.space_group_name_H-M   'P 1'
#
loop_
_entity.id
_entity.type
_entity.pdbx_description
1 polymer ?
#
loop_
_entity_poly.entity_id
_entity_poly.type
_entity_poly.pdbx_seq_one_letter_code
_entity_poly.pdbx_strand_id
1 'polypeptide(L)'
;MKIFYKCLIKSTLLALLFSSRVFSQQVAPFKTVTESSEYLNTVQEKTFRYFWDFAHPISGLIPERTATPNVVTSGGTGFGIMCIVVGTYRQWITRQDAVNRLLKMVNFLEKADRFHGAWSHWLDGRTGKAIPFSQYDDGGDLVETAYLINGLLVARAFFSGENWEEKILREKITKLWESVEWNWYVRNGLLHWHWSPKHEWKMNHPIGGYNECFITYILAMASPTYPITYEVYDKTWKKHEAWHFVNGKEFLGYKLPLGFDWGGPLFFEHYSYLSLDPRQMQDEHTNYWELVVKHTLINRAYCLEKAPKEFGYSEENWGLTASDNHIFYGAHQPTEDNGTISPTAALSSFPYTPYYSMQVLMHLYRRQGNRLFGEYGFYDAYNQSKNWYSNQYLAIDQGPIVIMIENYRSGLLWKIGEQISEIQSALPKLGIKKPNYPTGFYMYIPEKNTGKVDLMKHPDEGVYLFDFYVNGNETVNIDLIDANGKVVQSLAKNQTFPQGANQVSFLANGGEYTVILKQGKKEEKIVVGLR
;
A
#
# COMPACT_ATOMS: atom_id res chain seq x y z
N MET A 1 71.56 41.68 5.55
CA MET A 1 72.54 40.94 4.74
C MET A 1 72.32 39.45 4.98
N LYS A 2 71.88 38.72 3.93
CA LYS A 2 71.96 37.25 3.73
C LYS A 2 71.17 36.33 4.70
N ILE A 3 70.58 35.17 4.35
CA ILE A 3 70.36 34.35 3.13
C ILE A 3 69.46 33.14 3.56
N PHE A 4 68.49 32.73 2.71
CA PHE A 4 68.01 31.37 2.28
C PHE A 4 67.91 30.18 3.29
N TYR A 5 67.10 29.10 3.19
CA TYR A 5 66.09 28.55 2.24
C TYR A 5 65.35 27.32 2.86
N LYS A 6 64.13 27.06 2.34
CA LYS A 6 63.45 25.76 2.01
C LYS A 6 63.17 24.65 3.05
N CYS A 7 61.89 24.26 3.17
CA CYS A 7 61.27 23.01 2.63
C CYS A 7 59.76 23.02 2.97
N LEU A 8 58.80 23.23 2.05
CA LEU A 8 58.17 22.29 1.09
C LEU A 8 57.56 21.02 1.71
N ILE A 9 56.29 21.09 2.10
CA ILE A 9 55.31 19.99 1.92
C ILE A 9 54.02 20.62 1.37
N LYS A 10 53.70 20.27 0.12
CA LYS A 10 52.40 20.51 -0.52
C LYS A 10 51.46 19.40 -0.07
N SER A 11 50.34 19.75 0.55
CA SER A 11 49.17 18.86 0.64
C SER A 11 47.94 19.60 0.11
N THR A 12 47.52 19.16 -1.07
CA THR A 12 46.35 19.58 -1.82
C THR A 12 45.10 19.27 -0.99
N LEU A 13 44.36 20.29 -0.55
CA LEU A 13 43.05 20.11 0.08
C LEU A 13 41.99 20.01 -1.04
N LEU A 14 41.57 18.79 -1.36
CA LEU A 14 40.43 18.53 -2.22
C LEU A 14 39.17 18.72 -1.37
N ALA A 15 38.45 19.84 -1.57
CA ALA A 15 37.18 20.08 -0.92
C ALA A 15 36.10 19.17 -1.53
N LEU A 16 35.80 18.05 -0.87
CA LEU A 16 34.62 17.24 -1.12
C LEU A 16 33.40 17.97 -0.56
N LEU A 17 32.63 18.59 -1.45
CA LEU A 17 31.28 19.09 -1.17
C LEU A 17 30.36 17.88 -0.93
N PHE A 18 30.24 17.45 0.33
CA PHE A 18 29.14 16.58 0.75
C PHE A 18 27.87 17.43 0.84
N SER A 19 26.95 17.23 -0.11
CA SER A 19 25.58 17.72 -0.03
C SER A 19 24.81 16.92 1.02
N SER A 20 24.96 17.30 2.28
CA SER A 20 24.03 16.90 3.32
C SER A 20 22.69 17.57 3.03
N ARG A 21 21.71 16.81 2.53
CA ARG A 21 20.30 17.20 2.61
C ARG A 21 19.89 17.14 4.08
N VAL A 22 20.16 18.24 4.79
CA VAL A 22 19.55 18.52 6.09
C VAL A 22 18.05 18.63 5.83
N PHE A 23 17.26 17.70 6.38
CA PHE A 23 15.83 17.93 6.56
C PHE A 23 15.70 19.15 7.44
N SER A 24 15.42 20.31 6.82
CA SER A 24 14.94 21.48 7.53
C SER A 24 13.68 21.04 8.28
N GLN A 25 13.70 21.10 9.61
CA GLN A 25 12.49 21.12 10.43
C GLN A 25 11.75 22.42 10.09
N GLN A 26 10.99 22.39 9.00
CA GLN A 26 9.91 23.35 8.80
C GLN A 26 8.94 23.15 9.96
N VAL A 27 8.80 24.18 10.79
CA VAL A 27 7.74 24.27 11.79
C VAL A 27 6.42 24.05 11.06
N ALA A 28 5.75 22.94 11.34
CA ALA A 28 4.49 22.60 10.68
C ALA A 28 3.48 23.74 10.96
N PRO A 29 2.79 24.26 9.93
CA PRO A 29 1.68 25.19 10.15
C PRO A 29 0.68 24.52 11.11
N PHE A 30 0.05 25.32 11.98
CA PHE A 30 -1.00 24.83 12.89
C PHE A 30 -1.99 23.96 12.10
N LYS A 31 -1.97 22.65 12.35
CA LYS A 31 -2.87 21.70 11.69
C LYS A 31 -4.28 22.04 12.13
N THR A 32 -5.13 22.45 11.19
CA THR A 32 -6.56 22.60 11.47
C THR A 32 -7.12 21.21 11.65
N VAL A 33 -7.53 20.86 12.87
CA VAL A 33 -8.18 19.57 13.14
C VAL A 33 -9.55 19.60 12.45
N THR A 34 -9.72 18.81 11.39
CA THR A 34 -11.01 18.59 10.73
C THR A 34 -11.70 17.39 11.34
N GLU A 35 -13.04 17.33 11.28
CA GLU A 35 -13.81 16.16 11.71
C GLU A 35 -13.28 14.87 11.04
N SER A 36 -13.03 14.92 9.71
CA SER A 36 -12.42 13.82 8.96
C SER A 36 -11.05 13.39 9.53
N SER A 37 -10.21 14.34 9.95
CA SER A 37 -8.92 14.04 10.59
C SER A 37 -9.11 13.31 11.93
N GLU A 38 -10.10 13.70 12.73
CA GLU A 38 -10.39 13.05 14.01
C GLU A 38 -10.85 11.60 13.84
N TYR A 39 -11.75 11.34 12.89
CA TYR A 39 -12.17 9.97 12.58
C TYR A 39 -11.01 9.11 12.08
N LEU A 40 -10.20 9.62 11.15
CA LEU A 40 -9.05 8.88 10.63
C LEU A 40 -7.99 8.62 11.71
N ASN A 41 -7.69 9.62 12.56
CA ASN A 41 -6.80 9.43 13.71
C ASN A 41 -7.34 8.35 14.65
N THR A 42 -8.62 8.43 15.02
CA THR A 42 -9.26 7.47 15.93
C THR A 42 -9.19 6.06 15.38
N VAL A 43 -9.57 5.87 14.12
CA VAL A 43 -9.56 4.55 13.47
C VAL A 43 -8.12 4.03 13.34
N GLN A 44 -7.19 4.81 12.80
CA GLN A 44 -5.82 4.34 12.61
C GLN A 44 -5.11 4.02 13.92
N GLU A 45 -5.23 4.87 14.94
CA GLU A 45 -4.58 4.65 16.24
C GLU A 45 -5.18 3.44 16.96
N LYS A 46 -6.52 3.29 16.94
CA LYS A 46 -7.17 2.08 17.47
C LYS A 46 -6.73 0.82 16.74
N THR A 47 -6.69 0.84 15.42
CA THR A 47 -6.26 -0.32 14.62
C THR A 47 -4.79 -0.65 14.84
N PHE A 48 -3.92 0.36 14.99
CA PHE A 48 -2.50 0.19 15.32
C PHE A 48 -2.28 -0.64 16.60
N ARG A 49 -3.18 -0.54 17.58
CA ARG A 49 -3.10 -1.32 18.83
C ARG A 49 -3.13 -2.83 18.61
N TYR A 50 -3.71 -3.34 17.52
CA TYR A 50 -3.58 -4.76 17.14
C TYR A 50 -2.10 -5.17 17.00
N PHE A 51 -1.29 -4.29 16.41
CA PHE A 51 0.13 -4.56 16.12
C PHE A 51 1.07 -4.19 17.28
N TRP A 52 0.56 -3.42 18.25
CA TRP A 52 1.36 -2.95 19.37
C TRP A 52 1.01 -3.64 20.69
N ASP A 53 -0.26 -3.57 21.10
CA ASP A 53 -0.77 -4.09 22.36
C ASP A 53 -1.04 -5.59 22.27
N PHE A 54 -1.63 -6.05 21.14
CA PHE A 54 -1.99 -7.46 20.93
C PHE A 54 -0.88 -8.32 20.31
N ALA A 55 0.27 -7.72 19.97
CA ALA A 55 1.42 -8.46 19.46
C ALA A 55 1.88 -9.56 20.44
N HIS A 56 2.37 -10.67 19.90
CA HIS A 56 2.70 -11.84 20.72
C HIS A 56 3.80 -11.49 21.76
N PRO A 57 3.61 -11.79 23.06
CA PRO A 57 4.44 -11.24 24.13
C PRO A 57 5.88 -11.78 24.14
N ILE A 58 6.17 -12.92 23.51
CA ILE A 58 7.53 -13.48 23.45
C ILE A 58 8.28 -13.02 22.21
N SER A 59 7.66 -13.15 21.04
CA SER A 59 8.30 -12.89 19.76
C SER A 59 8.15 -11.44 19.30
N GLY A 60 7.12 -10.74 19.78
CA GLY A 60 6.70 -9.45 19.24
C GLY A 60 6.04 -9.56 17.86
N LEU A 61 6.01 -10.74 17.23
CA LEU A 61 5.35 -10.95 15.93
C LEU A 61 3.82 -10.89 16.08
N ILE A 62 3.15 -10.78 14.94
CA ILE A 62 1.73 -10.45 14.90
C ILE A 62 0.89 -11.72 14.81
N PRO A 63 -0.04 -11.94 15.77
CA PRO A 63 -0.98 -13.05 15.68
C PRO A 63 -1.81 -12.99 14.39
N GLU A 64 -2.08 -14.14 13.79
CA GLU A 64 -2.97 -14.28 12.62
C GLU A 64 -4.33 -13.65 12.91
N ARG A 65 -4.93 -14.07 14.03
CA ARG A 65 -6.22 -13.60 14.52
C ARG A 65 -6.30 -13.58 16.03
N THR A 66 -7.25 -12.83 16.55
CA THR A 66 -7.47 -12.72 18.00
C THR A 66 -7.79 -14.06 18.69
N ALA A 67 -8.48 -14.98 18.02
CA ALA A 67 -8.84 -16.29 18.61
C ALA A 67 -7.65 -17.23 18.80
N THR A 68 -6.56 -17.04 18.08
CA THR A 68 -5.37 -17.92 18.10
C THR A 68 -4.10 -17.10 18.38
N PRO A 69 -3.98 -16.47 19.56
CA PRO A 69 -2.94 -15.46 19.84
C PRO A 69 -1.50 -16.01 19.76
N ASN A 70 -1.32 -17.32 19.87
CA ASN A 70 0.00 -17.97 19.76
C ASN A 70 0.40 -18.35 18.33
N VAL A 71 -0.52 -18.27 17.36
CA VAL A 71 -0.24 -18.49 15.94
C VAL A 71 0.04 -17.13 15.33
N VAL A 72 1.30 -16.88 14.96
CA VAL A 72 1.71 -15.63 14.33
C VAL A 72 1.90 -15.83 12.83
N THR A 73 1.49 -14.83 12.04
CA THR A 73 1.59 -14.84 10.56
C THR A 73 2.81 -14.07 10.10
N SER A 74 3.56 -14.60 9.14
CA SER A 74 4.74 -13.92 8.60
C SER A 74 4.34 -12.70 7.75
N GLY A 75 3.39 -12.81 6.82
CA GLY A 75 2.96 -11.69 5.99
C GLY A 75 2.23 -10.60 6.78
N GLY A 76 1.30 -10.98 7.66
CA GLY A 76 0.66 -10.04 8.57
C GLY A 76 1.65 -9.38 9.56
N THR A 77 2.76 -10.04 9.89
CA THR A 77 3.87 -9.40 10.62
C THR A 77 4.60 -8.36 9.77
N GLY A 78 4.77 -8.59 8.47
CA GLY A 78 5.26 -7.58 7.54
C GLY A 78 4.43 -6.30 7.57
N PHE A 79 3.10 -6.45 7.56
CA PHE A 79 2.19 -5.30 7.68
C PHE A 79 2.30 -4.64 9.05
N GLY A 80 2.39 -5.43 10.14
CA GLY A 80 2.58 -4.90 11.48
C GLY A 80 3.87 -4.10 11.66
N ILE A 81 4.96 -4.50 11.01
CA ILE A 81 6.22 -3.73 11.00
C ILE A 81 6.02 -2.37 10.33
N MET A 82 5.29 -2.30 9.21
CA MET A 82 4.93 -1.03 8.59
C MET A 82 4.00 -0.20 9.50
N CYS A 83 3.08 -0.83 10.22
CA CYS A 83 2.24 -0.16 11.23
C CYS A 83 3.07 0.44 12.37
N ILE A 84 4.16 -0.21 12.81
CA ILE A 84 5.11 0.34 13.78
C ILE A 84 5.81 1.59 13.23
N VAL A 85 6.16 1.61 11.94
CA VAL A 85 6.68 2.80 11.27
C VAL A 85 5.65 3.93 11.29
N VAL A 86 4.38 3.65 10.95
CA VAL A 86 3.29 4.63 11.04
C VAL A 86 3.12 5.16 12.46
N GLY A 87 3.03 4.27 13.47
CA GLY A 87 2.87 4.67 14.87
C GLY A 87 4.04 5.49 15.41
N THR A 88 5.25 5.22 14.93
CA THR A 88 6.43 6.05 15.24
C THR A 88 6.33 7.42 14.58
N TYR A 89 5.96 7.47 13.29
CA TYR A 89 5.81 8.73 12.54
C TYR A 89 4.70 9.62 13.12
N ARG A 90 3.59 9.01 13.52
CA ARG A 90 2.44 9.67 14.18
C ARG A 90 2.64 9.92 15.67
N GLN A 91 3.76 9.47 16.24
CA GLN A 91 4.13 9.64 17.65
C GLN A 91 3.16 8.96 18.64
N TRP A 92 2.46 7.90 18.24
CA TRP A 92 1.70 7.04 19.16
C TRP A 92 2.62 6.22 20.05
N ILE A 93 3.82 5.93 19.55
CA ILE A 93 4.91 5.28 20.29
C ILE A 93 6.21 6.05 20.09
N THR A 94 7.15 5.90 21.03
CA THR A 94 8.45 6.52 20.88
C THR A 94 9.29 5.76 19.83
N ARG A 95 10.20 6.47 19.17
CA ARG A 95 11.15 5.85 18.24
C ARG A 95 12.00 4.77 18.91
N GLN A 96 12.39 4.98 20.17
CA GLN A 96 13.16 4.00 20.92
C GLN A 96 12.36 2.72 21.20
N ASP A 97 11.09 2.84 21.61
CA ASP A 97 10.23 1.67 21.83
C ASP A 97 10.00 0.90 20.54
N ALA A 98 9.81 1.61 19.42
CA ALA A 98 9.70 1.01 18.10
C ALA A 98 10.95 0.18 17.75
N VAL A 99 12.15 0.77 17.90
CA VAL A 99 13.41 0.06 17.63
C VAL A 99 13.58 -1.15 18.55
N ASN A 100 13.25 -1.02 19.84
CA ASN A 100 13.29 -2.13 20.80
C ASN A 100 12.34 -3.27 20.38
N ARG A 101 11.11 -2.94 19.94
CA ARG A 101 10.14 -3.92 19.43
C ARG A 101 10.64 -4.60 18.17
N LEU A 102 11.18 -3.85 17.22
CA LEU A 102 11.68 -4.38 15.96
C LEU A 102 12.91 -5.27 16.18
N LEU A 103 13.82 -4.89 17.08
CA LEU A 103 14.95 -5.74 17.48
C LEU A 103 14.49 -7.06 18.08
N LYS A 104 13.44 -7.05 18.93
CA LYS A 104 12.82 -8.27 19.45
C LYS A 104 12.27 -9.16 18.34
N MET A 105 11.54 -8.58 17.38
CA MET A 105 10.99 -9.29 16.23
C MET A 105 12.09 -9.92 15.37
N VAL A 106 13.11 -9.16 14.95
CA VAL A 106 14.17 -9.71 14.08
C VAL A 106 15.03 -10.75 14.80
N ASN A 107 15.29 -10.59 16.10
CA ASN A 107 16.02 -11.59 16.90
C ASN A 107 15.24 -12.91 17.04
N PHE A 108 13.91 -12.85 17.00
CA PHE A 108 13.06 -14.04 16.99
C PHE A 108 13.06 -14.68 15.59
N LEU A 109 12.87 -13.88 14.53
CA LEU A 109 12.88 -14.34 13.13
C LEU A 109 14.20 -14.98 12.71
N GLU A 110 15.34 -14.53 13.25
CA GLU A 110 16.66 -15.14 13.05
C GLU A 110 16.73 -16.60 13.55
N LYS A 111 15.89 -16.97 14.52
CA LYS A 111 15.88 -18.30 15.16
C LYS A 111 14.68 -19.16 14.75
N ALA A 112 13.65 -18.55 14.19
CA ALA A 112 12.47 -19.24 13.70
C ALA A 112 12.83 -20.23 12.58
N ASP A 113 12.00 -21.25 12.40
CA ASP A 113 12.15 -22.20 11.31
C ASP A 113 12.09 -21.46 9.96
N ARG A 114 13.03 -21.81 9.07
CA ARG A 114 13.14 -21.27 7.72
C ARG A 114 13.47 -22.39 6.75
N PHE A 115 13.02 -22.22 5.52
CA PHE A 115 13.09 -23.21 4.46
C PHE A 115 13.70 -22.52 3.24
N HIS A 116 14.99 -22.78 2.98
CA HIS A 116 15.75 -22.01 1.98
C HIS A 116 15.63 -20.49 2.20
N GLY A 117 15.74 -20.08 3.47
CA GLY A 117 15.66 -18.69 3.89
C GLY A 117 14.25 -18.10 4.02
N ALA A 118 13.24 -18.69 3.37
CA ALA A 118 11.84 -18.27 3.49
C ALA A 118 11.22 -18.75 4.81
N TRP A 119 10.28 -17.98 5.36
CA TRP A 119 9.49 -18.38 6.52
C TRP A 119 8.22 -19.12 6.08
N SER A 120 7.64 -19.91 6.98
CA SER A 120 6.29 -20.45 6.79
C SER A 120 5.23 -19.35 6.91
N HIS A 121 4.05 -19.61 6.37
CA HIS A 121 2.88 -18.75 6.55
C HIS A 121 2.60 -18.51 8.04
N TRP A 122 2.49 -19.60 8.82
CA TRP A 122 2.29 -19.54 10.26
C TRP A 122 3.48 -20.08 11.04
N LEU A 123 3.77 -19.41 12.16
CA LEU A 123 4.77 -19.81 13.15
C LEU A 123 4.10 -19.86 14.54
N ASP A 124 4.57 -20.73 15.42
CA ASP A 124 4.25 -20.64 16.84
C ASP A 124 5.04 -19.46 17.44
N GLY A 125 4.32 -18.43 17.89
CA GLY A 125 4.92 -17.19 18.41
C GLY A 125 5.79 -17.38 19.66
N ARG A 126 5.73 -18.54 20.33
CA ARG A 126 6.52 -18.83 21.53
C ARG A 126 7.84 -19.49 21.16
N THR A 127 7.84 -20.33 20.12
CA THR A 127 8.98 -21.22 19.80
C THR A 127 9.64 -20.90 18.47
N GLY A 128 8.94 -20.22 17.55
CA GLY A 128 9.40 -19.97 16.19
C GLY A 128 9.27 -21.18 15.28
N LYS A 129 8.56 -22.24 15.70
CA LYS A 129 8.33 -23.44 14.89
C LYS A 129 7.25 -23.24 13.86
N ALA A 130 7.45 -23.78 12.65
CA ALA A 130 6.44 -23.73 11.60
C ALA A 130 5.16 -24.46 12.04
N ILE A 131 4.02 -23.81 11.84
CA ILE A 131 2.68 -24.40 12.00
C ILE A 131 2.14 -24.64 10.59
N PRO A 132 1.78 -25.88 10.22
CA PRO A 132 1.21 -26.15 8.90
C PRO A 132 -0.07 -25.35 8.68
N PHE A 133 -0.17 -24.64 7.56
CA PHE A 133 -1.40 -23.95 7.14
C PHE A 133 -2.40 -24.94 6.54
N SER A 134 -1.88 -25.96 5.85
CA SER A 134 -2.68 -27.09 5.33
C SER A 134 -1.87 -28.39 5.38
N GLN A 135 -2.44 -29.49 4.86
CA GLN A 135 -1.79 -30.81 4.87
C GLN A 135 -0.40 -30.81 4.19
N TYR A 136 -0.22 -30.07 3.11
CA TYR A 136 1.03 -30.04 2.33
C TYR A 136 1.78 -28.72 2.40
N ASP A 137 1.23 -27.76 3.13
CA ASP A 137 1.82 -26.44 3.37
C ASP A 137 2.36 -26.37 4.80
N ASP A 138 3.50 -27.05 5.01
CA ASP A 138 4.23 -27.15 6.28
C ASP A 138 5.69 -26.68 6.16
N GLY A 139 5.98 -25.93 5.10
CA GLY A 139 7.31 -25.44 4.74
C GLY A 139 7.35 -23.93 4.57
N GLY A 140 8.17 -23.44 3.63
CA GLY A 140 8.27 -22.00 3.38
C GLY A 140 7.22 -21.52 2.40
N ASP A 141 6.63 -20.38 2.72
CA ASP A 141 5.69 -19.61 1.91
C ASP A 141 6.42 -18.36 1.39
N LEU A 142 6.61 -18.29 0.07
CA LEU A 142 7.38 -17.21 -0.55
C LEU A 142 6.61 -15.89 -0.62
N VAL A 143 5.28 -15.94 -0.71
CA VAL A 143 4.44 -14.73 -0.79
C VAL A 143 4.37 -14.06 0.57
N GLU A 144 4.12 -14.84 1.63
CA GLU A 144 4.13 -14.32 3.00
C GLU A 144 5.53 -13.82 3.40
N THR A 145 6.58 -14.53 2.96
CA THR A 145 7.97 -14.05 3.09
C THR A 145 8.18 -12.72 2.39
N ALA A 146 7.61 -12.50 1.20
CA ALA A 146 7.71 -11.23 0.48
C ALA A 146 7.04 -10.08 1.24
N TYR A 147 5.86 -10.29 1.81
CA TYR A 147 5.21 -9.29 2.66
C TYR A 147 6.04 -8.96 3.91
N LEU A 148 6.59 -9.98 4.59
CA LEU A 148 7.47 -9.80 5.73
C LEU A 148 8.73 -8.99 5.38
N ILE A 149 9.43 -9.40 4.33
CA ILE A 149 10.64 -8.72 3.85
C ILE A 149 10.33 -7.28 3.44
N ASN A 150 9.21 -7.04 2.76
CA ASN A 150 8.82 -5.69 2.39
C ASN A 150 8.70 -4.79 3.63
N GLY A 151 8.01 -5.28 4.68
CA GLY A 151 7.91 -4.57 5.96
C GLY A 151 9.27 -4.32 6.61
N LEU A 152 10.15 -5.32 6.63
CA LEU A 152 11.50 -5.19 7.17
C LEU A 152 12.35 -4.16 6.39
N LEU A 153 12.31 -4.16 5.06
CA LEU A 153 13.05 -3.18 4.25
C LEU A 153 12.53 -1.76 4.46
N VAL A 154 11.21 -1.58 4.62
CA VAL A 154 10.59 -0.31 5.02
C VAL A 154 11.12 0.15 6.38
N ALA A 155 11.14 -0.72 7.39
CA ALA A 155 11.70 -0.40 8.70
C ALA A 155 13.20 -0.05 8.61
N ARG A 156 13.98 -0.80 7.83
CA ARG A 156 15.41 -0.52 7.62
C ARG A 156 15.65 0.87 7.02
N ALA A 157 14.81 1.29 6.08
CA ALA A 157 14.90 2.60 5.46
C ALA A 157 14.46 3.73 6.41
N PHE A 158 13.41 3.52 7.22
CA PHE A 158 12.90 4.53 8.17
C PHE A 158 13.78 4.69 9.43
N PHE A 159 14.29 3.58 9.97
CA PHE A 159 15.16 3.54 11.14
C PHE A 159 16.65 3.69 10.76
N SER A 160 16.97 4.86 10.20
CA SER A 160 18.28 5.22 9.63
C SER A 160 19.20 6.02 10.55
N GLY A 161 18.88 6.12 11.85
CA GLY A 161 19.68 6.85 12.83
C GLY A 161 21.09 6.28 13.03
N GLU A 162 21.99 7.12 13.54
CA GLU A 162 23.39 6.79 13.80
C GLU A 162 23.62 6.09 15.16
N ASN A 163 22.59 5.96 15.99
CA ASN A 163 22.66 5.23 17.26
C ASN A 163 22.91 3.73 17.03
N TRP A 164 23.43 3.05 18.04
CA TRP A 164 23.90 1.68 17.89
C TRP A 164 22.72 0.73 17.63
N GLU A 165 21.58 0.93 18.29
CA GLU A 165 20.40 0.08 18.19
C GLU A 165 19.82 0.08 16.77
N GLU A 166 19.69 1.25 16.15
CA GLU A 166 19.23 1.37 14.76
C GLU A 166 20.25 0.80 13.77
N LYS A 167 21.56 0.97 14.02
CA LYS A 167 22.60 0.32 13.20
C LYS A 167 22.47 -1.20 13.24
N ILE A 168 22.37 -1.79 14.43
CA ILE A 168 22.20 -3.25 14.58
C ILE A 168 20.88 -3.72 14.00
N LEU A 169 19.80 -2.96 14.14
CA LEU A 169 18.52 -3.28 13.50
C LEU A 169 18.68 -3.38 11.98
N ARG A 170 19.33 -2.38 11.36
CA ARG A 170 19.55 -2.37 9.91
C ARG A 170 20.42 -3.54 9.44
N GLU A 171 21.49 -3.85 10.16
CA GLU A 171 22.39 -4.97 9.86
C GLU A 171 21.65 -6.31 9.92
N LYS A 172 20.83 -6.53 10.96
CA LYS A 172 20.03 -7.74 11.12
C LYS A 172 18.99 -7.90 10.01
N ILE A 173 18.29 -6.82 9.67
CA ILE A 173 17.33 -6.83 8.57
C ILE A 173 18.03 -7.17 7.25
N THR A 174 19.16 -6.53 6.95
CA THR A 174 19.92 -6.82 5.73
C THR A 174 20.33 -8.30 5.68
N LYS A 175 20.84 -8.85 6.77
CA LYS A 175 21.21 -10.27 6.83
C LYS A 175 20.02 -11.21 6.60
N LEU A 176 18.86 -10.90 7.17
CA LEU A 176 17.63 -11.68 6.95
C LEU A 176 17.21 -11.62 5.48
N TRP A 177 17.12 -10.42 4.90
CA TRP A 177 16.80 -10.19 3.49
C TRP A 177 17.72 -10.96 2.53
N GLU A 178 19.04 -10.83 2.71
CA GLU A 178 20.04 -11.45 1.84
C GLU A 178 20.09 -12.97 1.97
N SER A 179 19.46 -13.53 2.99
CA SER A 179 19.42 -14.99 3.22
C SER A 179 18.22 -15.69 2.60
N VAL A 180 17.26 -14.97 2.00
CA VAL A 180 16.11 -15.59 1.32
C VAL A 180 16.53 -16.08 -0.06
N GLU A 181 16.44 -17.39 -0.28
CA GLU A 181 16.86 -18.03 -1.55
C GLU A 181 15.72 -17.99 -2.59
N TRP A 182 15.38 -16.81 -3.12
CA TRP A 182 14.24 -16.64 -4.06
C TRP A 182 14.34 -17.56 -5.29
N ASN A 183 15.55 -17.77 -5.79
CA ASN A 183 15.80 -18.66 -6.93
C ASN A 183 15.62 -20.16 -6.61
N TRP A 184 15.69 -20.58 -5.34
CA TRP A 184 15.36 -21.95 -4.92
C TRP A 184 13.90 -22.28 -5.25
N TYR A 185 13.01 -21.29 -5.07
CA TYR A 185 11.58 -21.38 -5.36
C TYR A 185 11.25 -21.43 -6.87
N VAL A 186 12.26 -21.44 -7.74
CA VAL A 186 12.08 -21.65 -9.17
C VAL A 186 12.21 -23.13 -9.51
N ARG A 187 11.10 -23.73 -9.93
CA ARG A 187 11.06 -25.12 -10.43
C ARG A 187 10.48 -25.15 -11.83
N ASN A 188 11.11 -25.92 -12.72
CA ASN A 188 10.70 -26.02 -14.14
C ASN A 188 10.59 -24.65 -14.84
N GLY A 189 11.40 -23.68 -14.42
CA GLY A 189 11.38 -22.32 -14.94
C GLY A 189 10.24 -21.43 -14.44
N LEU A 190 9.46 -21.89 -13.45
CA LEU A 190 8.36 -21.13 -12.85
C LEU A 190 8.62 -20.82 -11.37
N LEU A 191 8.27 -19.63 -10.91
CA LEU A 191 8.35 -19.26 -9.50
C LEU A 191 7.15 -19.86 -8.73
N HIS A 192 7.42 -20.64 -7.70
CA HIS A 192 6.41 -21.32 -6.91
C HIS A 192 6.19 -20.65 -5.56
N TRP A 193 4.96 -20.72 -5.08
CA TRP A 193 4.54 -20.16 -3.79
C TRP A 193 5.12 -20.94 -2.61
N HIS A 194 5.11 -22.27 -2.67
CA HIS A 194 5.42 -23.13 -1.53
C HIS A 194 6.54 -24.12 -1.82
N TRP A 195 7.33 -24.43 -0.79
CA TRP A 195 8.23 -25.58 -0.77
C TRP A 195 8.27 -26.18 0.64
N SER A 196 8.21 -27.52 0.74
CA SER A 196 8.26 -28.26 2.00
C SER A 196 9.43 -29.25 2.03
N PRO A 197 10.15 -29.39 3.16
CA PRO A 197 11.16 -30.44 3.29
C PRO A 197 10.56 -31.86 3.35
N LYS A 198 9.27 -32.01 3.69
CA LYS A 198 8.59 -33.32 3.73
C LYS A 198 7.84 -33.65 2.45
N HIS A 199 7.30 -32.62 1.80
CA HIS A 199 6.41 -32.76 0.64
C HIS A 199 6.98 -32.16 -0.64
N GLU A 200 8.20 -31.62 -0.57
CA GLU A 200 8.89 -30.94 -1.66
C GLU A 200 7.97 -29.90 -2.31
N TRP A 201 7.58 -30.15 -3.55
CA TRP A 201 6.81 -29.26 -4.39
C TRP A 201 5.35 -29.71 -4.55
N LYS A 202 4.83 -30.54 -3.64
CA LYS A 202 3.50 -31.16 -3.78
C LYS A 202 2.36 -30.14 -3.84
N MET A 203 2.50 -28.98 -3.21
CA MET A 203 1.56 -27.86 -3.36
C MET A 203 1.44 -27.40 -4.82
N ASN A 204 2.53 -27.49 -5.58
CA ASN A 204 2.60 -27.24 -7.03
C ASN A 204 1.80 -26.00 -7.47
N HIS A 205 2.09 -24.86 -6.84
CA HIS A 205 1.36 -23.61 -7.04
C HIS A 205 2.31 -22.53 -7.59
N PRO A 206 2.50 -22.45 -8.92
CA PRO A 206 3.19 -21.32 -9.54
C PRO A 206 2.40 -20.02 -9.37
N ILE A 207 3.10 -18.90 -9.17
CA ILE A 207 2.49 -17.60 -8.84
C ILE A 207 2.10 -16.84 -10.12
N GLY A 208 1.01 -17.24 -10.78
CA GLY A 208 0.48 -16.56 -11.97
C GLY A 208 -0.15 -15.20 -11.62
N GLY A 209 0.09 -14.19 -12.46
CA GLY A 209 -0.54 -12.88 -12.34
C GLY A 209 -1.81 -12.77 -13.17
N TYR A 210 -2.67 -11.78 -12.93
CA TYR A 210 -2.51 -10.68 -11.97
C TYR A 210 -3.28 -10.95 -10.68
N ASN A 211 -2.62 -10.77 -9.53
CA ASN A 211 -3.18 -10.96 -8.18
C ASN A 211 -2.35 -10.18 -7.13
N GLU A 212 -2.52 -10.47 -5.83
CA GLU A 212 -1.87 -9.82 -4.69
C GLU A 212 -0.33 -9.99 -4.60
N CYS A 213 0.24 -10.89 -5.40
CA CYS A 213 1.60 -11.41 -5.20
C CYS A 213 2.70 -10.60 -5.91
N PHE A 214 2.37 -9.43 -6.48
CA PHE A 214 3.31 -8.70 -7.34
C PHE A 214 4.62 -8.30 -6.65
N ILE A 215 4.57 -7.89 -5.38
CA ILE A 215 5.75 -7.56 -4.56
C ILE A 215 6.72 -8.75 -4.44
N THR A 216 6.24 -9.99 -4.49
CA THR A 216 7.07 -11.20 -4.49
C THR A 216 8.04 -11.20 -5.67
N TYR A 217 7.58 -10.83 -6.87
CA TYR A 217 8.45 -10.76 -8.05
C TYR A 217 9.42 -9.59 -8.00
N ILE A 218 8.99 -8.46 -7.45
CA ILE A 218 9.84 -7.29 -7.24
C ILE A 218 11.02 -7.65 -6.33
N LEU A 219 10.74 -8.27 -5.18
CA LEU A 219 11.75 -8.69 -4.23
C LEU A 219 12.60 -9.85 -4.76
N ALA A 220 12.01 -10.86 -5.40
CA ALA A 220 12.76 -11.94 -6.03
C ALA A 220 13.74 -11.43 -7.09
N MET A 221 13.38 -10.40 -7.86
CA MET A 221 14.27 -9.74 -8.82
C MET A 221 15.30 -8.81 -8.16
N ALA A 222 14.95 -8.25 -7.00
CA ALA A 222 15.78 -7.31 -6.25
C ALA A 222 16.87 -7.97 -5.42
N SER A 223 16.73 -9.27 -5.11
CA SER A 223 17.67 -10.00 -4.27
C SER A 223 19.11 -9.88 -4.78
N PRO A 224 20.08 -9.45 -3.94
CA PRO A 224 21.48 -9.35 -4.35
C PRO A 224 22.20 -10.70 -4.35
N THR A 225 21.65 -11.71 -3.68
CA THR A 225 22.28 -13.01 -3.41
C THR A 225 21.62 -14.15 -4.18
N TYR A 226 20.29 -14.15 -4.27
CA TYR A 226 19.51 -15.25 -4.88
C TYR A 226 18.44 -14.76 -5.86
N PRO A 227 18.76 -13.89 -6.83
CA PRO A 227 17.77 -13.32 -7.73
C PRO A 227 17.17 -14.33 -8.71
N ILE A 228 15.90 -14.12 -9.08
CA ILE A 228 15.31 -14.76 -10.26
C ILE A 228 15.74 -14.03 -11.55
N THR A 229 15.48 -14.65 -12.70
CA THR A 229 15.69 -14.02 -14.02
C THR A 229 14.41 -13.38 -14.55
N TYR A 230 14.53 -12.47 -15.52
CA TYR A 230 13.36 -11.89 -16.19
C TYR A 230 12.51 -12.97 -16.88
N GLU A 231 13.15 -14.02 -17.41
CA GLU A 231 12.45 -15.13 -18.06
C GLU A 231 11.52 -15.87 -17.09
N VAL A 232 11.93 -16.04 -15.81
CA VAL A 232 11.06 -16.64 -14.77
C VAL A 232 9.85 -15.74 -14.50
N TYR A 233 10.07 -14.43 -14.36
CA TYR A 233 8.98 -13.47 -14.19
C TYR A 233 7.99 -13.52 -15.36
N ASP A 234 8.49 -13.38 -16.59
CA ASP A 234 7.66 -13.37 -17.80
C ASP A 234 6.90 -14.69 -17.99
N LYS A 235 7.57 -15.84 -17.81
CA LYS A 235 6.92 -17.16 -17.93
C LYS A 235 5.90 -17.43 -16.85
N THR A 236 6.15 -16.99 -15.61
CA THR A 236 5.26 -17.29 -14.49
C THR A 236 4.17 -16.24 -14.36
N TRP A 237 4.55 -15.00 -14.04
CA TRP A 237 3.61 -13.91 -13.75
C TRP A 237 2.72 -13.58 -14.95
N LYS A 238 3.29 -13.43 -16.14
CA LYS A 238 2.53 -12.97 -17.31
C LYS A 238 1.88 -14.12 -18.10
N LYS A 239 2.48 -15.31 -18.06
CA LYS A 239 2.17 -16.38 -19.04
C LYS A 239 1.61 -17.68 -18.45
N HIS A 240 1.87 -18.01 -17.19
CA HIS A 240 1.40 -19.29 -16.62
C HIS A 240 -0.13 -19.35 -16.61
N GLU A 241 -0.76 -18.25 -16.22
CA GLU A 241 -2.22 -18.08 -16.21
C GLU A 241 -2.65 -16.93 -17.13
N ALA A 242 -2.09 -16.92 -18.35
CA ALA A 242 -2.33 -15.87 -19.35
C ALA A 242 -3.82 -15.63 -19.67
N TRP A 243 -4.70 -16.58 -19.35
CA TRP A 243 -6.14 -16.48 -19.54
C TRP A 243 -6.80 -15.39 -18.69
N HIS A 244 -6.20 -14.99 -17.56
CA HIS A 244 -6.67 -13.86 -16.74
C HIS A 244 -5.67 -12.73 -16.58
N PHE A 245 -4.38 -12.92 -16.91
CA PHE A 245 -3.40 -11.85 -16.77
C PHE A 245 -3.80 -10.58 -17.55
N VAL A 246 -4.01 -10.68 -18.86
CA VAL A 246 -4.53 -9.56 -19.68
C VAL A 246 -6.04 -9.71 -19.79
N ASN A 247 -6.78 -8.77 -19.20
CA ASN A 247 -8.24 -8.77 -19.23
C ASN A 247 -8.78 -7.90 -20.37
N GLY A 248 -8.65 -6.58 -20.23
CA GLY A 248 -9.08 -5.58 -21.20
C GLY A 248 -10.59 -5.39 -21.34
N LYS A 249 -11.43 -6.12 -20.59
CA LYS A 249 -12.90 -5.99 -20.64
C LYS A 249 -13.39 -4.78 -19.85
N GLU A 250 -14.63 -4.38 -20.11
CA GLU A 250 -15.31 -3.30 -19.38
C GLU A 250 -16.32 -3.87 -18.39
N PHE A 251 -16.26 -3.40 -17.14
CA PHE A 251 -17.18 -3.74 -16.07
C PHE A 251 -17.78 -2.45 -15.51
N LEU A 252 -19.11 -2.30 -15.65
CA LEU A 252 -19.84 -1.12 -15.17
C LEU A 252 -19.21 0.21 -15.62
N GLY A 253 -18.75 0.25 -16.87
CA GLY A 253 -18.15 1.43 -17.48
C GLY A 253 -16.66 1.66 -17.21
N TYR A 254 -16.00 0.74 -16.50
CA TYR A 254 -14.57 0.78 -16.24
C TYR A 254 -13.85 -0.34 -16.99
N LYS A 255 -12.89 0.03 -17.86
CA LYS A 255 -12.04 -0.93 -18.56
C LYS A 255 -10.92 -1.42 -17.64
N LEU A 256 -10.97 -2.67 -17.25
CA LEU A 256 -9.95 -3.29 -16.39
C LEU A 256 -8.84 -3.92 -17.25
N PRO A 257 -7.58 -3.44 -17.16
CA PRO A 257 -6.53 -3.90 -18.07
C PRO A 257 -5.97 -5.29 -17.70
N LEU A 258 -5.82 -5.59 -16.41
CA LEU A 258 -5.23 -6.83 -15.90
C LEU A 258 -6.18 -7.55 -14.93
N GLY A 259 -5.98 -8.86 -14.76
CA GLY A 259 -6.60 -9.67 -13.70
C GLY A 259 -7.93 -10.31 -14.07
N PHE A 260 -8.55 -10.98 -13.11
CA PHE A 260 -9.80 -11.71 -13.30
C PHE A 260 -10.95 -10.82 -13.81
N ASP A 261 -11.97 -11.42 -14.41
CA ASP A 261 -13.22 -10.71 -14.67
C ASP A 261 -13.75 -10.15 -13.35
N TRP A 262 -14.17 -8.88 -13.37
CA TRP A 262 -14.52 -8.11 -12.16
C TRP A 262 -13.36 -7.83 -11.18
N GLY A 263 -12.13 -8.18 -11.52
CA GLY A 263 -10.89 -7.83 -10.83
C GLY A 263 -10.45 -8.78 -9.72
N GLY A 264 -11.39 -9.29 -8.92
CA GLY A 264 -11.10 -10.17 -7.80
C GLY A 264 -11.50 -9.57 -6.45
N PRO A 265 -11.03 -10.16 -5.34
CA PRO A 265 -11.14 -9.53 -4.02
C PRO A 265 -10.28 -8.25 -3.95
N LEU A 266 -10.78 -7.21 -3.28
CA LEU A 266 -10.14 -5.90 -3.37
C LEU A 266 -8.73 -5.79 -2.76
N PHE A 267 -8.32 -6.72 -1.89
CA PHE A 267 -6.99 -6.76 -1.29
C PHE A 267 -5.86 -6.96 -2.31
N PHE A 268 -6.18 -7.43 -3.53
CA PHE A 268 -5.23 -7.46 -4.66
C PHE A 268 -4.62 -6.06 -4.92
N GLU A 269 -5.41 -5.01 -4.70
CA GLU A 269 -4.98 -3.62 -4.87
C GLU A 269 -4.34 -3.01 -3.62
N HIS A 270 -4.12 -3.81 -2.56
CA HIS A 270 -3.57 -3.33 -1.29
C HIS A 270 -2.20 -3.93 -1.00
N TYR A 271 -2.06 -5.25 -0.91
CA TYR A 271 -0.91 -5.89 -0.25
C TYR A 271 0.44 -5.60 -0.92
N SER A 272 0.48 -5.67 -2.24
CA SER A 272 1.69 -5.31 -2.99
C SER A 272 1.96 -3.80 -3.02
N TYR A 273 0.94 -2.98 -2.82
CA TYR A 273 1.00 -1.52 -2.95
C TYR A 273 1.12 -0.78 -1.61
N LEU A 274 1.40 -1.50 -0.51
CA LEU A 274 1.64 -0.88 0.79
C LEU A 274 2.89 0.02 0.79
N SER A 275 3.95 -0.42 0.11
CA SER A 275 5.19 0.35 -0.08
C SER A 275 5.50 0.67 -1.54
N LEU A 276 4.97 -0.12 -2.50
CA LEU A 276 5.04 0.22 -3.91
C LEU A 276 4.04 1.32 -4.23
N ASP A 277 4.51 2.41 -4.81
CA ASP A 277 3.65 3.51 -5.23
C ASP A 277 3.12 3.25 -6.65
N PRO A 278 1.84 2.85 -6.81
CA PRO A 278 1.26 2.58 -8.13
C PRO A 278 1.26 3.83 -9.05
N ARG A 279 1.37 5.05 -8.50
CA ARG A 279 1.46 6.30 -9.26
C ARG A 279 2.75 6.41 -10.05
N GLN A 280 3.80 5.71 -9.61
CA GLN A 280 5.12 5.68 -10.22
C GLN A 280 5.34 4.44 -11.10
N MET A 281 4.29 3.68 -11.40
CA MET A 281 4.41 2.38 -12.05
C MET A 281 3.56 2.25 -13.31
N GLN A 282 4.22 1.92 -14.42
CA GLN A 282 3.60 1.53 -15.68
C GLN A 282 4.47 0.46 -16.36
N ASP A 283 3.84 -0.51 -17.03
CA ASP A 283 4.50 -1.44 -17.93
C ASP A 283 3.88 -1.38 -19.35
N GLU A 284 4.10 -2.42 -20.15
CA GLU A 284 3.56 -2.54 -21.51
C GLU A 284 2.06 -2.83 -21.57
N HIS A 285 1.44 -3.28 -20.47
CA HIS A 285 0.05 -3.65 -20.39
C HIS A 285 -0.80 -2.63 -19.65
N THR A 286 -0.27 -2.02 -18.59
CA THR A 286 -1.06 -1.15 -17.72
C THR A 286 -0.30 0.02 -17.11
N ASN A 287 -1.06 1.06 -16.81
CA ASN A 287 -0.74 2.02 -15.78
C ASN A 287 -1.30 1.49 -14.45
N TYR A 288 -0.44 1.27 -13.45
CA TYR A 288 -0.86 0.62 -12.20
C TYR A 288 -1.74 1.51 -11.33
N TRP A 289 -1.61 2.85 -11.41
CA TRP A 289 -2.54 3.77 -10.76
C TRP A 289 -3.96 3.63 -11.34
N GLU A 290 -4.08 3.59 -12.66
CA GLU A 290 -5.38 3.38 -13.29
C GLU A 290 -5.98 2.01 -12.96
N LEU A 291 -5.16 0.96 -12.87
CA LEU A 291 -5.60 -0.38 -12.50
C LEU A 291 -6.24 -0.39 -11.10
N VAL A 292 -5.51 0.09 -10.09
CA VAL A 292 -5.96 0.02 -8.69
C VAL A 292 -7.21 0.89 -8.45
N VAL A 293 -7.30 2.06 -9.09
CA VAL A 293 -8.46 2.94 -9.01
C VAL A 293 -9.66 2.31 -9.71
N LYS A 294 -9.50 1.75 -10.93
CA LYS A 294 -10.61 1.13 -11.66
C LYS A 294 -11.13 -0.12 -10.97
N HIS A 295 -10.26 -0.97 -10.43
CA HIS A 295 -10.71 -2.15 -9.69
C HIS A 295 -11.49 -1.74 -8.43
N THR A 296 -11.01 -0.73 -7.69
CA THR A 296 -11.76 -0.16 -6.55
C THR A 296 -13.15 0.35 -6.97
N LEU A 297 -13.23 1.09 -8.08
CA LEU A 297 -14.51 1.62 -8.58
C LEU A 297 -15.43 0.50 -9.09
N ILE A 298 -14.91 -0.57 -9.69
CA ILE A 298 -15.69 -1.76 -10.09
C ILE A 298 -16.28 -2.46 -8.87
N ASN A 299 -15.49 -2.66 -7.81
CA ASN A 299 -15.95 -3.28 -6.56
C ASN A 299 -17.10 -2.46 -5.94
N ARG A 300 -16.93 -1.13 -5.86
CA ARG A 300 -17.99 -0.21 -5.41
C ARG A 300 -19.22 -0.27 -6.33
N ALA A 301 -19.05 -0.12 -7.64
CA ALA A 301 -20.15 -0.08 -8.59
C ALA A 301 -20.95 -1.39 -8.60
N TYR A 302 -20.29 -2.54 -8.46
CA TYR A 302 -20.98 -3.82 -8.31
C TYR A 302 -21.93 -3.80 -7.12
N CYS A 303 -21.45 -3.32 -5.96
CA CYS A 303 -22.26 -3.25 -4.75
C CYS A 303 -23.50 -2.37 -4.92
N LEU A 304 -23.40 -1.30 -5.72
CA LEU A 304 -24.49 -0.35 -5.95
C LEU A 304 -25.49 -0.82 -7.02
N GLU A 305 -25.02 -1.48 -8.07
CA GLU A 305 -25.80 -1.68 -9.30
C GLU A 305 -26.19 -3.13 -9.57
N LYS A 306 -25.43 -4.10 -9.06
CA LYS A 306 -25.55 -5.52 -9.44
C LYS A 306 -25.80 -6.46 -8.27
N ALA A 307 -25.30 -6.13 -7.08
CA ALA A 307 -25.49 -6.96 -5.90
C ALA A 307 -26.99 -7.15 -5.58
N PRO A 308 -27.38 -8.32 -5.06
CA PRO A 308 -28.74 -8.56 -4.56
C PRO A 308 -29.17 -7.50 -3.53
N LYS A 309 -30.38 -6.96 -3.69
CA LYS A 309 -30.89 -5.85 -2.86
C LYS A 309 -30.97 -6.20 -1.37
N GLU A 310 -31.20 -7.47 -1.07
CA GLU A 310 -31.27 -8.01 0.29
C GLU A 310 -29.96 -7.91 1.08
N PHE A 311 -28.81 -7.71 0.40
CA PHE A 311 -27.53 -7.51 1.07
C PHE A 311 -27.38 -6.12 1.69
N GLY A 312 -28.21 -5.15 1.30
CA GLY A 312 -28.26 -3.83 1.94
C GLY A 312 -27.03 -2.96 1.65
N TYR A 313 -26.35 -3.19 0.52
CA TYR A 313 -25.25 -2.36 0.07
C TYR A 313 -25.74 -0.97 -0.36
N SER A 314 -24.87 0.03 -0.23
CA SER A 314 -25.18 1.43 -0.55
C SER A 314 -23.90 2.24 -0.81
N GLU A 315 -24.03 3.52 -1.16
CA GLU A 315 -22.88 4.40 -1.37
C GLU A 315 -21.96 4.50 -0.14
N GLU A 316 -22.51 4.30 1.06
CA GLU A 316 -21.80 4.31 2.32
C GLU A 316 -21.54 2.89 2.87
N ASN A 317 -21.97 1.83 2.17
CA ASN A 317 -21.83 0.45 2.63
C ASN A 317 -21.47 -0.47 1.46
N TRP A 318 -20.17 -0.52 1.13
CA TRP A 318 -19.59 -1.34 0.07
C TRP A 318 -18.17 -1.77 0.47
N GLY A 319 -17.65 -2.77 -0.24
CA GLY A 319 -16.29 -3.28 -0.05
C GLY A 319 -16.28 -4.79 0.14
N LEU A 320 -16.00 -5.50 -0.96
CA LEU A 320 -15.90 -6.96 -0.98
C LEU A 320 -14.44 -7.39 -1.03
N THR A 321 -14.00 -8.15 -0.03
CA THR A 321 -12.68 -8.75 -0.03
C THR A 321 -12.61 -10.03 0.83
N ALA A 322 -11.51 -10.77 0.74
CA ALA A 322 -11.33 -11.99 1.50
C ALA A 322 -11.32 -11.69 3.02
N SER A 323 -12.08 -12.46 3.80
CA SER A 323 -12.29 -12.19 5.25
C SER A 323 -13.12 -13.31 5.90
N ASP A 324 -13.24 -13.27 7.23
CA ASP A 324 -14.21 -14.07 7.97
C ASP A 324 -15.64 -13.76 7.49
N ASN A 325 -16.54 -14.73 7.59
CA ASN A 325 -17.97 -14.55 7.32
C ASN A 325 -18.84 -15.40 8.24
N HIS A 326 -20.16 -15.31 8.05
CA HIS A 326 -21.16 -16.04 8.86
C HIS A 326 -21.07 -17.58 8.76
N ILE A 327 -20.28 -18.12 7.83
CA ILE A 327 -19.99 -19.55 7.70
C ILE A 327 -18.63 -19.85 8.34
N PHE A 328 -17.57 -19.19 7.86
CA PHE A 328 -16.22 -19.24 8.42
C PHE A 328 -15.35 -18.15 7.79
N TYR A 329 -14.94 -18.35 6.52
CA TYR A 329 -14.06 -17.46 5.75
C TYR A 329 -14.42 -17.59 4.27
N GLY A 330 -14.27 -16.53 3.49
CA GLY A 330 -14.52 -16.54 2.05
C GLY A 330 -13.73 -15.47 1.31
N ALA A 331 -13.43 -15.71 0.04
CA ALA A 331 -12.72 -14.77 -0.82
C ALA A 331 -13.70 -13.80 -1.49
N HIS A 332 -14.42 -13.00 -0.68
CA HIS A 332 -15.54 -12.19 -1.18
C HIS A 332 -15.08 -11.22 -2.27
N GLN A 333 -15.84 -11.21 -3.36
CA GLN A 333 -15.58 -10.47 -4.59
C GLN A 333 -16.89 -10.40 -5.40
N PRO A 334 -16.98 -9.58 -6.45
CA PRO A 334 -18.20 -9.49 -7.26
C PRO A 334 -18.77 -10.83 -7.79
N THR A 335 -17.90 -11.82 -8.03
CA THR A 335 -18.28 -13.16 -8.50
C THR A 335 -18.53 -14.18 -7.38
N GLU A 336 -18.26 -13.82 -6.12
CA GLU A 336 -18.40 -14.66 -4.92
C GLU A 336 -18.95 -13.82 -3.75
N ASP A 337 -20.06 -13.13 -3.98
CA ASP A 337 -20.73 -12.28 -3.01
C ASP A 337 -21.79 -13.06 -2.21
N ASN A 338 -21.70 -13.00 -0.88
CA ASN A 338 -22.67 -13.61 0.04
C ASN A 338 -23.34 -12.60 0.98
N GLY A 339 -23.20 -11.30 0.72
CA GLY A 339 -23.73 -10.23 1.56
C GLY A 339 -22.79 -9.76 2.67
N THR A 340 -21.54 -10.23 2.69
CA THR A 340 -20.55 -9.87 3.72
C THR A 340 -19.73 -8.67 3.27
N ILE A 341 -19.72 -7.63 4.10
CA ILE A 341 -18.87 -6.44 3.96
C ILE A 341 -17.69 -6.53 4.91
N SER A 342 -16.52 -6.16 4.39
CA SER A 342 -15.26 -6.22 5.13
C SER A 342 -14.64 -4.82 5.14
N PRO A 343 -14.56 -4.14 6.31
CA PRO A 343 -14.07 -2.77 6.40
C PRO A 343 -12.75 -2.52 5.67
N THR A 344 -11.82 -3.46 5.72
CA THR A 344 -10.50 -3.32 5.06
C THR A 344 -10.60 -3.07 3.56
N ALA A 345 -11.63 -3.56 2.86
CA ALA A 345 -11.78 -3.38 1.42
C ALA A 345 -11.88 -1.89 1.05
N ALA A 346 -12.85 -1.18 1.63
CA ALA A 346 -13.04 0.24 1.37
C ALA A 346 -12.01 1.11 2.10
N LEU A 347 -11.69 0.80 3.37
CA LEU A 347 -10.79 1.64 4.15
C LEU A 347 -9.34 1.54 3.65
N SER A 348 -8.89 0.40 3.17
CA SER A 348 -7.54 0.29 2.57
C SER A 348 -7.47 0.90 1.16
N SER A 349 -8.60 1.29 0.58
CA SER A 349 -8.69 2.02 -0.69
C SER A 349 -8.78 3.54 -0.54
N PHE A 350 -8.49 4.09 0.65
CA PHE A 350 -8.45 5.54 0.89
C PHE A 350 -7.58 6.31 -0.12
N PRO A 351 -6.37 5.86 -0.50
CA PRO A 351 -5.57 6.58 -1.47
C PRO A 351 -6.23 6.65 -2.86
N TYR A 352 -7.04 5.66 -3.21
CA TYR A 352 -7.61 5.50 -4.55
C TYR A 352 -8.96 6.20 -4.70
N THR A 353 -9.80 6.13 -3.66
CA THR A 353 -11.16 6.67 -3.66
C THR A 353 -11.48 7.36 -2.32
N PRO A 354 -10.77 8.45 -1.96
CA PRO A 354 -10.80 8.99 -0.61
C PRO A 354 -12.20 9.43 -0.16
N TYR A 355 -12.96 10.09 -1.02
CA TYR A 355 -14.33 10.51 -0.68
C TYR A 355 -15.25 9.31 -0.42
N TYR A 356 -15.24 8.29 -1.31
CA TYR A 356 -16.09 7.10 -1.15
C TYR A 356 -15.67 6.23 0.05
N SER A 357 -14.36 6.13 0.29
CA SER A 357 -13.81 5.42 1.45
C SER A 357 -14.18 6.14 2.76
N MET A 358 -14.18 7.47 2.76
CA MET A 358 -14.66 8.27 3.88
C MET A 358 -16.15 8.04 4.14
N GLN A 359 -17.01 7.98 3.11
CA GLN A 359 -18.42 7.64 3.30
C GLN A 359 -18.60 6.31 4.03
N VAL A 360 -17.83 5.28 3.65
CA VAL A 360 -17.85 3.97 4.31
C VAL A 360 -17.36 4.06 5.75
N LEU A 361 -16.23 4.73 6.01
CA LEU A 361 -15.72 4.92 7.36
C LEU A 361 -16.79 5.53 8.27
N MET A 362 -17.42 6.60 7.79
CA MET A 362 -18.44 7.34 8.53
C MET A 362 -19.66 6.48 8.83
N HIS A 363 -20.09 5.65 7.87
CA HIS A 363 -21.18 4.69 8.07
C HIS A 363 -20.80 3.63 9.10
N LEU A 364 -19.64 2.97 8.92
CA LEU A 364 -19.17 1.93 9.83
C LEU A 364 -19.07 2.47 11.26
N TYR A 365 -18.50 3.66 11.44
CA TYR A 365 -18.34 4.25 12.77
C TYR A 365 -19.68 4.72 13.37
N ARG A 366 -20.47 5.51 12.65
CA ARG A 366 -21.68 6.14 13.20
C ARG A 366 -22.90 5.21 13.25
N ARG A 367 -22.99 4.24 12.34
CA ARG A 367 -24.15 3.33 12.22
C ARG A 367 -23.87 1.94 12.77
N GLN A 368 -22.67 1.41 12.54
CA GLN A 368 -22.30 0.06 12.98
C GLN A 368 -21.36 0.04 14.20
N GLY A 369 -20.85 1.20 14.65
CA GLY A 369 -19.73 1.29 15.61
C GLY A 369 -19.97 0.56 16.92
N ASN A 370 -21.19 0.58 17.46
CA ASN A 370 -21.55 -0.14 18.69
C ASN A 370 -21.40 -1.67 18.59
N ARG A 371 -21.32 -2.23 17.38
CA ARG A 371 -21.17 -3.67 17.11
C ARG A 371 -19.85 -4.00 16.44
N LEU A 372 -19.34 -3.08 15.61
CA LEU A 372 -18.17 -3.33 14.77
C LEU A 372 -16.88 -2.66 15.24
N PHE A 373 -16.92 -1.62 16.06
CA PHE A 373 -15.72 -0.89 16.46
C PHE A 373 -15.33 -1.26 17.89
N GLY A 374 -14.28 -2.07 18.03
CA GLY A 374 -13.86 -2.66 19.30
C GLY A 374 -12.50 -2.16 19.81
N GLU A 375 -11.77 -3.06 20.46
CA GLU A 375 -10.50 -2.73 21.12
C GLU A 375 -9.43 -2.29 20.11
N TYR A 376 -9.38 -2.96 18.96
CA TYR A 376 -8.35 -2.80 17.94
C TYR A 376 -8.90 -2.25 16.61
N GLY A 377 -9.87 -1.33 16.69
CA GLY A 377 -10.53 -0.75 15.52
C GLY A 377 -11.74 -1.56 15.08
N PHE A 378 -12.05 -1.53 13.78
CA PHE A 378 -13.15 -2.30 13.22
C PHE A 378 -12.84 -3.80 13.25
N TYR A 379 -13.81 -4.63 13.64
CA TYR A 379 -13.77 -6.07 13.45
C TYR A 379 -13.79 -6.43 11.97
N ASP A 380 -13.39 -7.67 11.69
CA ASP A 380 -13.01 -8.12 10.36
C ASP A 380 -14.07 -7.96 9.27
N ALA A 381 -15.32 -8.30 9.59
CA ALA A 381 -16.42 -8.28 8.64
C ALA A 381 -17.79 -8.30 9.32
N TYR A 382 -18.84 -8.04 8.55
CA TYR A 382 -20.22 -8.27 8.95
C TYR A 382 -21.12 -8.60 7.77
N ASN A 383 -22.25 -9.24 8.08
CA ASN A 383 -23.31 -9.55 7.13
C ASN A 383 -24.66 -9.17 7.74
N GLN A 384 -25.20 -8.04 7.28
CA GLN A 384 -26.44 -7.49 7.82
C GLN A 384 -27.63 -8.41 7.55
N SER A 385 -27.72 -9.03 6.37
CA SER A 385 -28.82 -9.94 5.99
C SER A 385 -28.89 -11.18 6.88
N LYS A 386 -27.75 -11.60 7.46
CA LYS A 386 -27.64 -12.72 8.39
C LYS A 386 -27.59 -12.30 9.85
N ASN A 387 -27.65 -11.00 10.14
CA ASN A 387 -27.41 -10.44 11.47
C ASN A 387 -26.10 -10.97 12.11
N TRP A 388 -25.07 -11.18 11.30
CA TRP A 388 -23.78 -11.69 11.73
C TRP A 388 -22.74 -10.58 11.72
N TYR A 389 -21.92 -10.55 12.76
CA TYR A 389 -20.88 -9.56 12.98
C TYR A 389 -19.67 -10.30 13.53
N SER A 390 -18.51 -10.13 12.88
CA SER A 390 -17.27 -10.71 13.40
C SER A 390 -16.98 -10.13 14.79
N ASN A 391 -16.43 -10.98 15.65
CA ASN A 391 -15.80 -10.58 16.91
C ASN A 391 -14.28 -10.78 16.86
N GLN A 392 -13.74 -10.98 15.66
CA GLN A 392 -12.34 -11.23 15.40
C GLN A 392 -11.70 -10.07 14.64
N TYR A 393 -10.38 -9.99 14.78
CA TYR A 393 -9.51 -9.19 13.95
C TYR A 393 -8.53 -10.12 13.24
N LEU A 394 -8.21 -9.83 11.99
CA LEU A 394 -7.17 -10.49 11.20
C LEU A 394 -6.01 -9.54 10.93
N ALA A 395 -4.77 -10.01 11.09
CA ALA A 395 -3.59 -9.17 10.85
C ALA A 395 -3.55 -8.58 9.44
N ILE A 396 -3.91 -9.42 8.46
CA ILE A 396 -3.87 -9.09 7.03
C ILE A 396 -4.94 -8.08 6.63
N ASP A 397 -6.02 -7.97 7.40
CA ASP A 397 -7.10 -7.00 7.18
C ASP A 397 -6.88 -5.70 7.95
N GLN A 398 -6.39 -5.78 9.20
CA GLN A 398 -6.12 -4.59 10.01
C GLN A 398 -4.92 -3.77 9.50
N GLY A 399 -3.91 -4.44 8.96
CA GLY A 399 -2.63 -3.81 8.60
C GLY A 399 -2.78 -2.79 7.47
N PRO A 400 -3.36 -3.18 6.32
CA PRO A 400 -3.65 -2.29 5.21
C PRO A 400 -4.48 -1.07 5.59
N ILE A 401 -5.42 -1.17 6.54
CA ILE A 401 -6.20 -0.02 7.01
C ILE A 401 -5.29 1.07 7.56
N VAL A 402 -4.36 0.72 8.46
CA VAL A 402 -3.41 1.69 9.06
C VAL A 402 -2.51 2.27 7.99
N ILE A 403 -1.92 1.41 7.15
CA ILE A 403 -0.88 1.75 6.18
C ILE A 403 -1.45 2.60 5.04
N MET A 404 -2.58 2.20 4.47
CA MET A 404 -3.15 2.88 3.30
C MET A 404 -3.82 4.19 3.69
N ILE A 405 -4.42 4.31 4.88
CA ILE A 405 -4.81 5.64 5.38
C ILE A 405 -3.57 6.53 5.53
N GLU A 406 -2.44 6.01 6.01
CA GLU A 406 -1.22 6.81 6.12
C GLU A 406 -0.66 7.21 4.74
N ASN A 407 -0.68 6.31 3.76
CA ASN A 407 -0.30 6.62 2.38
C ASN A 407 -1.21 7.70 1.77
N TYR A 408 -2.51 7.69 2.08
CA TYR A 408 -3.41 8.77 1.69
C TYR A 408 -3.06 10.10 2.37
N ARG A 409 -2.85 10.09 3.69
CA ARG A 409 -2.66 11.32 4.48
C ARG A 409 -1.29 11.99 4.29
N SER A 410 -0.25 11.21 4.00
CA SER A 410 1.12 11.74 3.94
C SER A 410 2.00 11.09 2.86
N GLY A 411 1.55 9.97 2.28
CA GLY A 411 2.36 9.16 1.36
C GLY A 411 3.57 8.51 2.05
N LEU A 412 3.56 8.34 3.38
CA LEU A 412 4.74 7.94 4.15
C LEU A 412 5.40 6.66 3.62
N LEU A 413 4.65 5.55 3.51
CA LEU A 413 5.23 4.25 3.18
C LEU A 413 5.64 4.20 1.71
N TRP A 414 4.90 4.86 0.81
CA TRP A 414 5.31 5.06 -0.58
C TRP A 414 6.62 5.86 -0.69
N LYS A 415 6.75 6.98 0.02
CA LYS A 415 7.98 7.78 0.06
C LYS A 415 9.17 6.99 0.62
N ILE A 416 8.94 6.11 1.59
CA ILE A 416 9.97 5.19 2.10
C ILE A 416 10.30 4.12 1.05
N GLY A 417 9.30 3.53 0.40
CA GLY A 417 9.49 2.54 -0.67
C GLY A 417 10.31 3.06 -1.85
N GLU A 418 10.13 4.33 -2.20
CA GLU A 418 10.95 5.04 -3.19
C GLU A 418 12.43 5.17 -2.78
N GLN A 419 12.75 5.08 -1.49
CA GLN A 419 14.12 5.14 -0.97
C GLN A 419 14.79 3.76 -0.87
N ILE A 420 14.04 2.66 -1.04
CA ILE A 420 14.58 1.30 -0.98
C ILE A 420 15.25 0.97 -2.32
N SER A 421 16.58 1.05 -2.36
CA SER A 421 17.38 0.84 -3.57
C SER A 421 17.12 -0.49 -4.28
N GLU A 422 16.89 -1.56 -3.52
CA GLU A 422 16.61 -2.90 -4.03
C GLU A 422 15.35 -2.90 -4.90
N ILE A 423 14.24 -2.35 -4.38
CA ILE A 423 12.97 -2.21 -5.11
C ILE A 423 13.16 -1.35 -6.35
N GLN A 424 13.78 -0.18 -6.21
CA GLN A 424 13.96 0.75 -7.33
C GLN A 424 14.83 0.16 -8.46
N SER A 425 15.80 -0.68 -8.10
CA SER A 425 16.64 -1.37 -9.09
C SER A 425 15.94 -2.52 -9.81
N ALA A 426 14.90 -3.11 -9.19
CA ALA A 426 14.17 -4.25 -9.73
C ALA A 426 13.04 -3.85 -10.68
N LEU A 427 12.35 -2.73 -10.42
CA LEU A 427 11.27 -2.20 -11.28
C LEU A 427 11.64 -2.20 -12.78
N PRO A 428 12.73 -1.55 -13.23
CA PRO A 428 13.09 -1.53 -14.65
C PRO A 428 13.48 -2.90 -15.20
N LYS A 429 14.04 -3.80 -14.36
CA LYS A 429 14.37 -5.17 -14.78
C LYS A 429 13.11 -6.00 -15.10
N LEU A 430 11.96 -5.62 -14.54
CA LEU A 430 10.66 -6.23 -14.78
C LEU A 430 9.85 -5.51 -15.87
N GLY A 431 10.45 -4.51 -16.54
CA GLY A 431 9.78 -3.68 -17.54
C GLY A 431 8.88 -2.58 -16.95
N ILE A 432 8.96 -2.35 -15.63
CA ILE A 432 8.19 -1.31 -14.95
C ILE A 432 8.97 -0.01 -14.98
N LYS A 433 8.33 1.05 -15.45
CA LYS A 433 8.88 2.39 -15.57
C LYS A 433 7.95 3.41 -14.94
N LYS A 434 8.49 4.61 -14.69
CA LYS A 434 7.67 5.76 -14.32
C LYS A 434 6.72 6.10 -15.48
N PRO A 435 5.42 6.27 -15.23
CA PRO A 435 4.48 6.67 -16.26
C PRO A 435 4.87 8.01 -16.86
N ASN A 436 4.59 8.18 -18.16
CA ASN A 436 4.71 9.46 -18.84
C ASN A 436 3.32 9.91 -19.29
N TYR A 437 2.75 10.86 -18.56
CA TYR A 437 1.40 11.34 -18.81
C TYR A 437 1.39 12.53 -19.79
N PRO A 438 0.29 12.73 -20.54
CA PRO A 438 0.03 14.01 -21.17
C PRO A 438 -0.18 15.10 -20.10
N THR A 439 0.00 16.37 -20.49
CA THR A 439 -0.40 17.50 -19.64
C THR A 439 -1.89 17.35 -19.31
N GLY A 440 -2.27 17.41 -18.03
CA GLY A 440 -3.67 17.27 -17.62
C GLY A 440 -3.88 16.54 -16.29
N PHE A 441 -5.09 16.03 -16.11
CA PHE A 441 -5.61 15.48 -14.85
C PHE A 441 -5.36 13.97 -14.73
N TYR A 442 -4.08 13.59 -14.73
CA TYR A 442 -3.63 12.20 -14.89
C TYR A 442 -4.05 11.21 -13.80
N MET A 443 -4.39 11.70 -12.60
CA MET A 443 -4.74 10.87 -11.44
C MET A 443 -6.22 10.52 -11.35
N TYR A 444 -7.06 11.20 -12.13
CA TYR A 444 -8.48 11.27 -11.83
C TYR A 444 -9.31 10.51 -12.85
N ILE A 445 -10.03 9.52 -12.35
CA ILE A 445 -10.99 8.72 -13.12
C ILE A 445 -12.39 9.14 -12.69
N PRO A 446 -13.15 9.84 -13.56
CA PRO A 446 -14.52 10.22 -13.24
C PRO A 446 -15.39 9.00 -12.94
N GLU A 447 -16.30 9.15 -11.98
CA GLU A 447 -17.32 8.15 -11.72
C GLU A 447 -18.23 8.01 -12.94
N LYS A 448 -18.55 6.77 -13.32
CA LYS A 448 -19.14 6.45 -14.60
C LYS A 448 -20.50 7.12 -14.81
N ASN A 449 -21.35 7.10 -13.80
CA ASN A 449 -22.73 7.56 -13.90
C ASN A 449 -22.85 9.08 -13.85
N THR A 450 -22.01 9.73 -13.06
CA THR A 450 -22.03 11.18 -12.83
C THR A 450 -21.11 11.96 -13.75
N GLY A 451 -20.06 11.31 -14.28
CA GLY A 451 -18.99 11.96 -15.04
C GLY A 451 -18.11 12.88 -14.18
N LYS A 452 -18.14 12.73 -12.85
CA LYS A 452 -17.51 13.63 -11.89
C LYS A 452 -16.42 12.94 -11.10
N VAL A 453 -15.48 13.73 -10.60
CA VAL A 453 -14.50 13.31 -9.60
C VAL A 453 -14.86 13.99 -8.29
N ASP A 454 -15.27 13.21 -7.30
CA ASP A 454 -15.55 13.75 -5.97
C ASP A 454 -14.25 13.93 -5.18
N LEU A 455 -13.96 15.19 -4.85
CA LEU A 455 -12.82 15.60 -4.04
C LEU A 455 -13.31 15.95 -2.65
N MET A 456 -12.68 15.38 -1.64
CA MET A 456 -12.82 15.84 -0.26
C MET A 456 -11.61 16.70 0.12
N LYS A 457 -11.80 17.60 1.09
CA LYS A 457 -10.67 18.31 1.70
C LYS A 457 -9.71 17.30 2.33
N HIS A 458 -8.41 17.50 2.11
CA HIS A 458 -7.38 16.69 2.75
C HIS A 458 -7.53 16.79 4.28
N PRO A 459 -7.61 15.66 4.98
CA PRO A 459 -8.01 15.64 6.40
C PRO A 459 -7.07 16.47 7.28
N ASP A 460 -5.78 16.45 7.00
CA ASP A 460 -4.77 17.09 7.85
C ASP A 460 -4.46 18.54 7.44
N GLU A 461 -4.85 18.95 6.24
CA GLU A 461 -4.56 20.29 5.71
C GLU A 461 -5.81 21.18 5.62
N GLY A 462 -7.01 20.60 5.59
CA GLY A 462 -8.26 21.35 5.52
C GLY A 462 -8.50 22.05 4.17
N VAL A 463 -7.75 21.68 3.13
CA VAL A 463 -7.81 22.23 1.76
C VAL A 463 -8.04 21.12 0.75
N TYR A 464 -8.55 21.43 -0.43
CA TYR A 464 -8.53 20.48 -1.54
C TYR A 464 -7.12 20.41 -2.11
N LEU A 465 -6.64 19.19 -2.36
CA LEU A 465 -5.41 18.93 -3.08
C LEU A 465 -5.77 18.44 -4.48
N PHE A 466 -5.12 18.99 -5.49
CA PHE A 466 -5.46 18.68 -6.87
C PHE A 466 -4.21 18.50 -7.73
N ASP A 467 -4.01 17.27 -8.16
CA ASP A 467 -2.85 16.78 -8.89
C ASP A 467 -3.03 16.96 -10.40
N PHE A 468 -1.96 17.39 -11.06
CA PHE A 468 -1.94 17.52 -12.51
C PHE A 468 -0.55 17.22 -13.03
N TYR A 469 -0.47 16.82 -14.29
CA TYR A 469 0.80 16.56 -14.95
C TYR A 469 1.12 17.69 -15.91
N VAL A 470 2.40 18.00 -16.02
CA VAL A 470 2.93 19.02 -16.92
C VAL A 470 3.92 18.35 -17.87
N ASN A 471 3.61 18.40 -19.16
CA ASN A 471 4.46 17.89 -20.23
C ASN A 471 4.69 18.99 -21.28
N GLY A 472 5.63 19.88 -20.94
CA GLY A 472 5.97 21.09 -21.68
C GLY A 472 6.65 22.12 -20.76
N ASN A 473 7.16 23.20 -21.35
CA ASN A 473 7.85 24.29 -20.64
C ASN A 473 7.04 25.59 -20.62
N GLU A 474 5.89 25.60 -21.30
CA GLU A 474 4.98 26.75 -21.34
C GLU A 474 4.33 26.97 -19.98
N THR A 475 3.91 28.21 -19.74
CA THR A 475 3.17 28.58 -18.53
C THR A 475 1.82 27.87 -18.48
N VAL A 476 1.42 27.54 -17.25
CA VAL A 476 0.18 26.86 -16.92
C VAL A 476 -0.80 27.85 -16.31
N ASN A 477 -2.05 27.75 -16.73
CA ASN A 477 -3.19 28.39 -16.07
C ASN A 477 -4.16 27.28 -15.60
N ILE A 478 -4.63 27.37 -14.37
CA ILE A 478 -5.63 26.45 -13.81
C ILE A 478 -6.73 27.30 -13.21
N ASP A 479 -7.95 27.14 -13.72
CA ASP A 479 -9.12 27.90 -13.27
C ASP A 479 -10.22 26.96 -12.77
N LEU A 480 -10.82 27.34 -11.64
CA LEU A 480 -12.01 26.72 -11.08
C LEU A 480 -13.24 27.52 -11.55
N ILE A 481 -14.17 26.84 -12.22
CA ILE A 481 -15.32 27.44 -12.89
C ILE A 481 -16.61 26.90 -12.28
N ASP A 482 -17.54 27.78 -11.92
CA ASP A 482 -18.86 27.37 -11.41
C ASP A 482 -19.81 26.89 -12.52
N ALA A 483 -20.99 26.40 -12.12
CA ALA A 483 -22.02 25.94 -13.05
C ALA A 483 -22.54 27.01 -14.04
N ASN A 484 -22.31 28.31 -13.78
CA ASN A 484 -22.68 29.40 -14.67
C ASN A 484 -21.56 29.76 -15.67
N GLY A 485 -20.44 29.03 -15.66
CA GLY A 485 -19.30 29.31 -16.51
C GLY A 485 -18.42 30.46 -16.02
N LYS A 486 -18.60 30.93 -14.78
CA LYS A 486 -17.78 31.99 -14.20
C LYS A 486 -16.56 31.40 -13.51
N VAL A 487 -15.37 31.96 -13.81
CA VAL A 487 -14.14 31.66 -13.04
C VAL A 487 -14.33 32.20 -11.62
N VAL A 488 -14.46 31.29 -10.65
CA VAL A 488 -14.61 31.63 -9.23
C VAL A 488 -13.26 31.76 -8.53
N GLN A 489 -12.25 31.05 -9.02
CA GLN A 489 -10.89 31.10 -8.49
C GLN A 489 -9.88 30.69 -9.57
N SER A 490 -8.76 31.41 -9.66
CA SER A 490 -7.62 30.97 -10.46
C SER A 490 -6.61 30.29 -9.53
N LEU A 491 -6.40 28.99 -9.72
CA LEU A 491 -5.52 28.15 -8.90
C LEU A 491 -4.05 28.29 -9.33
N ALA A 492 -3.82 28.60 -10.60
CA ALA A 492 -2.51 28.98 -11.14
C ALA A 492 -2.72 29.97 -12.29
N LYS A 493 -1.93 31.05 -12.35
CA LYS A 493 -2.05 32.08 -13.38
C LYS A 493 -0.69 32.40 -13.99
N ASN A 494 -0.50 32.02 -15.25
CA ASN A 494 0.75 32.16 -16.00
C ASN A 494 1.98 31.66 -15.23
N GLN A 495 1.84 30.54 -14.54
CA GLN A 495 2.89 29.99 -13.68
C GLN A 495 3.66 28.88 -14.39
N THR A 496 4.99 28.85 -14.23
CA THR A 496 5.81 27.74 -14.72
C THR A 496 5.89 26.65 -13.67
N PHE A 497 5.77 25.40 -14.09
CA PHE A 497 5.90 24.21 -13.25
C PHE A 497 7.00 23.30 -13.81
N PRO A 498 7.70 22.53 -12.97
CA PRO A 498 8.59 21.48 -13.46
C PRO A 498 7.81 20.45 -14.28
N GLN A 499 8.44 19.89 -15.32
CA GLN A 499 7.88 18.76 -16.05
C GLN A 499 7.65 17.59 -15.08
N GLY A 500 6.48 16.96 -15.17
CA GLY A 500 6.09 15.86 -14.30
C GLY A 500 4.82 16.12 -13.51
N ALA A 501 4.64 15.35 -12.44
CA ALA A 501 3.54 15.50 -11.50
C ALA A 501 3.71 16.77 -10.67
N ASN A 502 2.63 17.54 -10.56
CA ASN A 502 2.52 18.77 -9.80
C ASN A 502 1.19 18.76 -9.04
N GLN A 503 1.08 19.62 -8.03
CA GLN A 503 -0.13 19.74 -7.22
C GLN A 503 -0.40 21.21 -6.91
N VAL A 504 -1.68 21.59 -6.91
CA VAL A 504 -2.16 22.84 -6.34
C VAL A 504 -3.06 22.54 -5.15
N SER A 505 -3.05 23.43 -4.16
CA SER A 505 -3.96 23.38 -3.02
C SER A 505 -4.86 24.60 -3.00
N PHE A 506 -6.13 24.42 -2.61
CA PHE A 506 -7.09 25.52 -2.60
C PHE A 506 -8.26 25.33 -1.63
N LEU A 507 -8.90 26.44 -1.29
CA LEU A 507 -10.15 26.49 -0.54
C LEU A 507 -11.29 26.90 -1.46
N ALA A 508 -12.36 26.14 -1.43
CA ALA A 508 -13.61 26.47 -2.11
C ALA A 508 -14.80 25.96 -1.28
N ASN A 509 -15.98 26.51 -1.56
CA ASN A 509 -17.22 25.97 -1.00
C ASN A 509 -17.53 24.61 -1.63
N GLY A 510 -18.27 23.77 -0.90
CA GLY A 510 -18.79 22.52 -1.46
C GLY A 510 -19.74 22.82 -2.62
N GLY A 511 -19.68 22.01 -3.67
CA GLY A 511 -20.45 22.22 -4.90
C GLY A 511 -19.80 21.61 -6.13
N GLU A 512 -20.45 21.78 -7.27
CA GLU A 512 -19.95 21.27 -8.56
C GLU A 512 -19.22 22.37 -9.32
N TYR A 513 -18.04 22.01 -9.83
CA TYR A 513 -17.17 22.91 -10.56
C TYR A 513 -16.56 22.20 -11.76
N THR A 514 -16.16 22.98 -12.77
CA THR A 514 -15.25 22.52 -13.82
C THR A 514 -13.87 23.09 -13.56
N VAL A 515 -12.85 22.24 -13.52
CA VAL A 515 -11.45 22.68 -13.49
C VAL A 515 -10.92 22.66 -14.92
N ILE A 516 -10.38 23.79 -15.37
CA ILE A 516 -9.73 23.92 -16.68
C ILE A 516 -8.25 24.15 -16.48
N LEU A 517 -7.42 23.29 -17.08
CA LEU A 517 -5.98 23.46 -17.16
C LEU A 517 -5.59 23.85 -18.58
N LYS A 518 -4.81 24.93 -18.74
CA LYS A 518 -4.25 25.37 -20.02
C LYS A 518 -2.73 25.42 -19.95
N GLN A 519 -2.07 24.85 -20.96
CA GLN A 519 -0.61 24.98 -21.17
C GLN A 519 -0.34 25.21 -22.66
N GLY A 520 0.14 26.40 -23.01
CA GLY A 520 0.31 26.79 -24.42
C GLY A 520 -1.02 26.70 -25.19
N LYS A 521 -1.11 25.79 -26.18
CA LYS A 521 -2.33 25.53 -26.96
C LYS A 521 -3.19 24.37 -26.39
N LYS A 522 -2.71 23.63 -25.40
CA LYS A 522 -3.43 22.51 -24.80
C LYS A 522 -4.41 23.03 -23.75
N GLU A 523 -5.62 22.46 -23.74
CA GLU A 523 -6.67 22.75 -22.76
C GLU A 523 -7.31 21.43 -22.35
N GLU A 524 -7.26 21.12 -21.04
CA GLU A 524 -7.87 19.94 -20.44
C GLU A 524 -8.95 20.37 -19.44
N LYS A 525 -10.02 19.58 -19.33
CA LYS A 525 -11.17 19.87 -18.47
C LYS A 525 -11.58 18.65 -17.68
N ILE A 526 -11.99 18.87 -16.44
CA ILE A 526 -12.60 17.83 -15.61
C ILE A 526 -13.67 18.44 -14.70
N VAL A 527 -14.76 17.70 -14.50
CA VAL A 527 -15.83 18.10 -13.58
C VAL A 527 -15.54 17.50 -12.21
N VAL A 528 -15.56 18.35 -11.19
CA VAL A 528 -15.28 17.96 -9.81
C VAL A 528 -16.47 18.28 -8.91
N GLY A 529 -16.80 17.34 -8.03
CA GLY A 529 -17.68 17.59 -6.89
C GLY A 529 -16.83 17.87 -5.67
N LEU A 530 -16.85 19.10 -5.16
CA LEU A 530 -16.15 19.48 -3.94
C LEU A 530 -17.03 19.16 -2.73
N ARG A 531 -16.53 18.30 -1.83
CA ARG A 531 -17.27 17.67 -0.73
C ARG A 531 -16.79 18.11 0.65
#